data_AF-A0A8D5FU52-F1
#
_entry.id   AF-A0A8D5FU52-F1
#
_cell.length_a   1.000
_cell.length_b   1.000
_cell.length_c   1.000
_cell.angle_alpha   90.00
_cell.angle_beta   90.00
_cell.angle_gamma   90.00
#
_symmetry.space_group_name_H-M   'P 1'
#
loop_
_entity.id
_entity.type
_entity.pdbx_description
1 polymer ?
#
loop_
_entity_poly.entity_id
_entity_poly.type
_entity_poly.pdbx_seq_one_letter_code
_entity_poly.pdbx_strand_id
1 'polypeptide(L)'
;MKKGILLFIAIVGVIVAAMVFAVESYTARPSFCGTSCHIMDKPYKSWQADKHGKAGNMEIACVDCHYAPGEKMTLHAKFKGLGQLFTYLSTDSKEVRRATHVADISCSAAQCHPSEKFMDKQLTYGKDKKIKFTHKAHFEKTIPGQEMHCTTCHIKASDKKHFEVPKEQCYICHFRNTEFNTGRAACNLCHEIPTTPLQSQKKNSQPDSDEKIITHQTLEKAGVSCKSCHYQVITGDMNLAPEVAKNATAIVLYWKKEIE
;
A
#
# COMPACT_ATOMS: atom_id res chain seq x y z
N MET A 1 -37.63 45.94 20.55
CA MET A 1 -38.02 44.55 20.24
C MET A 1 -37.23 43.94 19.07
N LYS A 2 -37.22 44.55 17.87
CA LYS A 2 -36.51 43.99 16.69
C LYS A 2 -35.00 43.75 16.89
N LYS A 3 -34.29 44.68 17.55
CA LYS A 3 -32.84 44.54 17.85
C LYS A 3 -32.50 43.39 18.80
N GLY A 4 -33.36 43.13 19.81
CA GLY A 4 -33.17 42.03 20.76
C GLY A 4 -33.43 40.66 20.12
N ILE A 5 -34.42 40.57 19.23
CA ILE A 5 -34.70 39.35 18.45
C ILE A 5 -33.56 39.06 17.46
N LEU A 6 -33.07 40.08 16.75
CA LEU A 6 -31.93 39.93 15.84
C LEU A 6 -30.65 39.50 16.57
N LEU A 7 -30.39 40.06 17.76
CA LEU A 7 -29.25 39.67 18.60
C LEU A 7 -29.37 38.22 19.07
N PHE A 8 -30.57 37.81 19.51
CA PHE A 8 -30.84 36.43 19.92
C PHE A 8 -30.63 35.43 18.77
N ILE A 9 -31.16 35.72 17.58
CA ILE A 9 -30.96 34.88 16.38
C ILE A 9 -29.47 34.78 16.03
N ALA A 10 -28.73 35.88 16.10
CA ALA A 10 -27.29 35.87 15.83
C ALA A 10 -26.53 34.99 16.84
N ILE A 11 -26.83 35.10 18.13
CA ILE A 11 -26.20 34.28 19.18
C ILE A 11 -26.51 32.80 18.96
N VAL A 12 -27.77 32.45 18.71
CA VAL A 12 -28.18 31.07 18.43
C VAL A 12 -27.48 30.55 17.17
N GLY A 13 -27.40 31.36 16.11
CA GLY A 13 -26.69 31.00 14.88
C GLY A 13 -25.21 30.68 15.12
N VAL A 14 -24.51 31.51 15.92
CA VAL A 14 -23.11 31.27 16.29
C VAL A 14 -22.96 29.98 17.11
N ILE A 15 -23.85 29.76 18.08
CA ILE A 15 -23.83 28.56 18.93
C ILE A 15 -24.04 27.29 18.08
N VAL A 16 -24.99 27.30 17.15
CA VAL A 16 -25.24 26.17 16.25
C VAL A 16 -24.04 25.93 15.33
N ALA A 17 -23.46 26.97 14.75
CA ALA A 17 -22.26 26.84 13.92
C ALA A 17 -21.07 26.26 14.70
N ALA A 18 -20.86 26.74 15.94
CA ALA A 18 -19.82 26.23 16.82
C ALA A 18 -20.03 24.75 17.18
N MET A 19 -21.28 24.34 17.46
CA MET A 19 -21.63 22.94 17.71
C MET A 19 -21.35 22.06 16.49
N VAL A 20 -21.77 22.47 15.30
CA VAL A 20 -21.53 21.72 14.06
C VAL A 20 -20.03 21.53 13.82
N PHE A 21 -19.24 22.61 13.97
CA PHE A 21 -17.80 22.56 13.82
C PHE A 21 -17.13 21.64 14.86
N ALA A 22 -17.58 21.69 16.12
CA ALA A 22 -17.06 20.84 17.18
C ALA A 22 -17.35 19.36 16.92
N VAL A 23 -18.58 19.03 16.48
CA VAL A 23 -18.97 17.65 16.13
C VAL A 23 -18.17 17.13 14.95
N GLU A 24 -17.93 17.94 13.91
CA GLU A 24 -17.01 17.51 12.84
C GLU A 24 -15.63 17.23 13.42
N SER A 25 -15.04 18.23 14.07
CA SER A 25 -13.66 18.15 14.52
C SER A 25 -13.43 16.99 15.49
N TYR A 26 -14.48 16.55 16.19
CA TYR A 26 -14.46 15.35 17.01
C TYR A 26 -14.58 14.07 16.17
N THR A 27 -15.56 13.99 15.27
CA THR A 27 -15.81 12.80 14.43
C THR A 27 -14.75 12.56 13.36
N ALA A 28 -13.89 13.54 13.09
CA ALA A 28 -12.73 13.43 12.21
C ALA A 28 -11.48 12.83 12.88
N ARG A 29 -11.47 12.68 14.22
CA ARG A 29 -10.29 12.22 14.96
C ARG A 29 -10.06 10.72 14.77
N PRO A 30 -8.80 10.27 14.70
CA PRO A 30 -8.48 8.84 14.68
C PRO A 30 -9.03 8.08 15.88
N SER A 31 -9.03 8.69 17.07
CA SER A 31 -9.61 8.08 18.26
C SER A 31 -11.11 7.82 18.11
N PHE A 32 -11.88 8.75 17.53
CA PHE A 32 -13.30 8.52 17.25
C PHE A 32 -13.49 7.31 16.33
N CYS A 33 -12.75 7.24 15.22
CA CYS A 33 -12.82 6.10 14.31
C CYS A 33 -12.40 4.79 14.99
N GLY A 34 -11.32 4.84 15.78
CA GLY A 34 -10.68 3.66 16.36
C GLY A 34 -11.35 3.09 17.61
N THR A 35 -12.11 3.90 18.37
CA THR A 35 -12.70 3.47 19.64
C THR A 35 -14.23 3.42 19.61
N SER A 36 -14.89 4.08 18.67
CA SER A 36 -16.37 4.07 18.63
C SER A 36 -16.95 2.75 18.12
N CYS A 37 -16.16 1.96 17.38
CA CYS A 37 -16.63 0.69 16.82
C CYS A 37 -15.54 -0.38 16.90
N HIS A 38 -15.85 -1.56 17.46
CA HIS A 38 -14.90 -2.67 17.61
C HIS A 38 -14.28 -3.17 16.29
N ILE A 39 -15.00 -2.97 15.17
CA ILE A 39 -14.54 -3.35 13.83
C ILE A 39 -13.28 -2.57 13.43
N MET A 40 -13.10 -1.38 13.99
CA MET A 40 -11.95 -0.53 13.72
C MET A 40 -10.75 -0.86 14.60
N ASP A 41 -10.87 -1.75 15.61
CA ASP A 41 -9.77 -2.09 16.53
C ASP A 41 -8.49 -2.50 15.80
N LYS A 42 -8.61 -3.42 14.83
CA LYS A 42 -7.45 -3.92 14.06
C LYS A 42 -6.89 -2.84 13.14
N PRO A 43 -7.68 -2.20 12.24
CA PRO A 43 -7.21 -1.07 11.44
C PRO A 43 -6.53 0.02 12.27
N TYR A 44 -7.13 0.41 13.40
CA TYR A 44 -6.63 1.47 14.27
C TYR A 44 -5.28 1.11 14.89
N LYS A 45 -5.14 -0.07 15.50
CA LYS A 45 -3.86 -0.54 16.07
C LYS A 45 -2.76 -0.64 15.02
N SER A 46 -3.07 -1.17 13.83
CA SER A 46 -2.11 -1.26 12.74
C SER A 46 -1.69 0.13 12.22
N TRP A 47 -2.61 1.10 12.19
CA TRP A 47 -2.32 2.47 11.78
C TRP A 47 -1.44 3.18 12.82
N GLN A 48 -1.74 3.01 14.11
CA GLN A 48 -0.91 3.52 15.21
C GLN A 48 0.52 2.98 15.16
N ALA A 49 0.71 1.77 14.64
CA ALA A 49 2.03 1.16 14.51
C ALA A 49 2.82 1.67 13.27
N ASP A 50 2.12 2.20 12.28
CA ASP A 50 2.66 2.61 10.98
C ASP A 50 3.24 4.03 10.97
N LYS A 51 3.92 4.37 9.87
CA LYS A 51 4.56 5.68 9.70
C LYS A 51 3.57 6.84 9.75
N HIS A 52 2.35 6.66 9.23
CA HIS A 52 1.33 7.71 9.24
C HIS A 52 0.70 7.94 10.62
N GLY A 53 0.55 6.88 11.43
CA GLY A 53 0.12 7.02 12.83
C GLY A 53 1.23 7.50 13.77
N LYS A 54 2.51 7.31 13.40
CA LYS A 54 3.69 7.74 14.16
C LYS A 54 4.38 8.97 13.57
N ALA A 55 3.72 9.76 12.74
CA ALA A 55 4.33 10.87 12.00
C ALA A 55 4.71 12.09 12.89
N GLY A 56 5.56 11.88 13.90
CA GLY A 56 6.17 12.93 14.72
C GLY A 56 5.17 13.95 15.27
N ASN A 57 5.33 15.21 14.87
CA ASN A 57 4.54 16.35 15.34
C ASN A 57 3.16 16.48 14.65
N MET A 58 2.80 15.58 13.73
CA MET A 58 1.54 15.63 12.99
C MET A 58 1.03 14.21 12.78
N GLU A 59 0.12 13.77 13.65
CA GLU A 59 -0.66 12.55 13.43
C GLU A 59 -1.52 12.72 12.17
N ILE A 60 -1.32 11.85 11.16
CA ILE A 60 -2.13 11.89 9.93
C ILE A 60 -3.45 11.16 10.21
N ALA A 61 -4.54 11.92 10.23
CA ALA A 61 -5.84 11.40 10.63
C ALA A 61 -6.42 10.43 9.60
N CYS A 62 -7.31 9.53 10.02
CA CYS A 62 -7.98 8.59 9.12
C CYS A 62 -8.69 9.31 7.96
N VAL A 63 -9.31 10.46 8.26
CA VAL A 63 -10.02 11.27 7.27
C VAL A 63 -9.12 12.00 6.28
N ASP A 64 -7.81 12.09 6.55
CA ASP A 64 -6.86 12.72 5.62
C ASP A 64 -6.63 11.84 4.39
N CYS A 65 -6.84 10.52 4.52
CA CYS A 65 -6.75 9.57 3.41
C CYS A 65 -8.14 9.14 2.91
N HIS A 66 -9.06 8.79 3.82
CA HIS A 66 -10.35 8.17 3.46
C HIS A 66 -11.42 9.14 2.93
N TYR A 67 -11.14 10.45 2.98
CA TYR A 67 -11.93 11.51 2.35
C TYR A 67 -10.99 12.35 1.49
N ALA A 68 -11.34 12.56 0.22
CA ALA A 68 -10.52 13.34 -0.67
C ALA A 68 -10.44 14.81 -0.19
N PRO A 69 -9.37 15.55 -0.53
CA PRO A 69 -9.32 16.99 -0.28
C PRO A 69 -10.58 17.68 -0.83
N GLY A 70 -11.24 18.46 0.02
CA GLY A 70 -12.52 19.11 -0.30
C GLY A 70 -13.78 18.31 0.07
N GLU A 71 -13.67 17.02 0.42
CA GLU A 71 -14.83 16.23 0.89
C GLU A 71 -15.09 16.36 2.39
N LYS A 72 -14.08 16.78 3.18
CA LYS A 72 -14.22 17.04 4.61
C LYS A 72 -15.25 18.16 4.83
N MET A 73 -16.01 18.12 5.93
CA MET A 73 -17.10 19.06 6.23
C MET A 73 -18.30 19.04 5.26
N THR A 74 -18.38 18.09 4.33
CA THR A 74 -19.50 18.02 3.38
C THR A 74 -20.64 17.15 3.90
N LEU A 75 -21.88 17.45 3.47
CA LEU A 75 -23.04 16.59 3.73
C LEU A 75 -22.85 15.20 3.12
N HIS A 76 -22.19 15.11 1.95
CA HIS A 76 -21.85 13.83 1.33
C HIS A 76 -21.02 12.96 2.27
N ALA A 77 -19.94 13.49 2.85
CA ALA A 77 -19.12 12.75 3.80
C ALA A 77 -19.93 12.20 4.99
N LYS A 78 -20.93 12.95 5.47
CA LYS A 78 -21.85 12.50 6.52
C LYS A 78 -22.76 11.37 6.08
N PHE A 79 -23.36 11.46 4.90
CA PHE A 79 -24.18 10.38 4.37
C PHE A 79 -23.37 9.11 4.08
N LYS A 80 -22.11 9.26 3.66
CA LYS A 80 -21.17 8.13 3.50
C LYS A 80 -20.90 7.43 4.83
N GLY A 81 -20.58 8.18 5.88
CA GLY A 81 -20.40 7.64 7.23
C GLY A 81 -21.66 6.98 7.81
N LEU A 82 -22.83 7.58 7.58
CA LEU A 82 -24.11 7.02 7.99
C LEU A 82 -24.42 5.71 7.24
N GLY A 83 -24.11 5.63 5.94
CA GLY A 83 -24.23 4.41 5.15
C GLY A 83 -23.32 3.29 5.66
N GLN A 84 -22.10 3.63 6.10
CA GLN A 84 -21.20 2.67 6.76
C GLN A 84 -21.77 2.17 8.08
N LEU A 85 -22.35 3.05 8.91
CA LEU A 85 -23.02 2.65 10.15
C LEU A 85 -24.16 1.67 9.88
N PHE A 86 -25.05 1.98 8.93
CA PHE A 86 -26.14 1.08 8.57
C PHE A 86 -25.63 -0.26 8.07
N THR A 87 -24.59 -0.25 7.23
CA THR A 87 -23.96 -1.48 6.75
C THR A 87 -23.41 -2.31 7.91
N TYR A 88 -22.77 -1.70 8.90
CA TYR A 88 -22.24 -2.42 10.06
C TYR A 88 -23.33 -2.97 10.98
N LEU A 89 -24.47 -2.30 11.08
CA LEU A 89 -25.62 -2.77 11.86
C LEU A 89 -26.41 -3.86 11.13
N SER A 90 -26.43 -3.84 9.80
CA SER A 90 -27.24 -4.75 8.97
C SER A 90 -26.49 -6.01 8.51
N THR A 91 -25.18 -6.09 8.75
CA THR A 91 -24.33 -7.14 8.17
C THR A 91 -23.53 -7.86 9.27
N ASP A 92 -23.43 -9.19 9.18
CA ASP A 92 -22.62 -9.97 10.12
C ASP A 92 -21.11 -9.74 9.92
N SER A 93 -20.28 -10.29 10.81
CA SER A 93 -18.83 -10.13 10.78
C SER A 93 -18.10 -10.98 9.73
N LYS A 94 -18.80 -11.86 9.00
CA LYS A 94 -18.25 -12.82 8.02
C LYS A 94 -18.27 -12.28 6.59
N GLU A 95 -19.05 -11.25 6.30
CA GLU A 95 -19.07 -10.63 4.98
C GLU A 95 -17.73 -9.96 4.63
N VAL A 96 -17.19 -10.29 3.45
CA VAL A 96 -15.93 -9.72 2.95
C VAL A 96 -16.16 -8.26 2.62
N ARG A 97 -15.73 -7.38 3.51
CA ARG A 97 -15.86 -5.93 3.33
C ARG A 97 -14.90 -5.45 2.26
N ARG A 98 -15.42 -4.77 1.24
CA ARG A 98 -14.57 -4.12 0.22
C ARG A 98 -13.63 -3.14 0.90
N ALA A 99 -12.37 -3.19 0.50
CA ALA A 99 -11.41 -2.16 0.85
C ALA A 99 -11.96 -0.80 0.39
N THR A 100 -11.88 0.20 1.27
CA THR A 100 -12.29 1.56 0.91
C THR A 100 -11.30 2.11 -0.11
N HIS A 101 -11.80 2.60 -1.23
CA HIS A 101 -10.99 3.30 -2.22
C HIS A 101 -10.46 4.61 -1.61
N VAL A 102 -9.15 4.83 -1.72
CA VAL A 102 -8.49 6.09 -1.35
C VAL A 102 -8.10 6.78 -2.65
N ALA A 103 -8.60 7.99 -2.84
CA ALA A 103 -8.29 8.78 -4.02
C ALA A 103 -6.82 9.20 -4.02
N ASP A 104 -6.15 9.15 -5.18
CA ASP A 104 -4.72 9.47 -5.29
C ASP A 104 -4.40 10.90 -4.84
N ILE A 105 -5.34 11.83 -5.02
CA ILE A 105 -5.20 13.22 -4.55
C ILE A 105 -5.08 13.35 -3.03
N SER A 106 -5.59 12.38 -2.26
CA SER A 106 -5.37 12.32 -0.81
C SER A 106 -3.90 12.00 -0.48
N CYS A 107 -3.23 11.23 -1.32
CA CYS A 107 -1.80 10.94 -1.19
C CYS A 107 -0.96 12.10 -1.72
N SER A 108 -1.32 12.66 -2.88
CA SER A 108 -0.51 13.65 -3.60
C SER A 108 -0.71 15.10 -3.18
N ALA A 109 -1.53 15.35 -2.16
CA ALA A 109 -1.71 16.68 -1.59
C ALA A 109 -0.37 17.32 -1.20
N ALA A 110 -0.28 18.65 -1.32
CA ALA A 110 0.97 19.42 -1.15
C ALA A 110 1.66 19.19 0.21
N GLN A 111 0.87 18.94 1.27
CA GLN A 111 1.35 18.67 2.63
C GLN A 111 1.69 17.19 2.91
N CYS A 112 1.49 16.29 1.92
CA CYS A 112 1.67 14.85 2.05
C CYS A 112 2.79 14.36 1.12
N HIS A 113 2.45 13.68 0.02
CA HIS A 113 3.40 13.19 -0.97
C HIS A 113 3.24 13.96 -2.29
N PRO A 114 3.72 15.22 -2.42
CA PRO A 114 3.62 15.95 -3.67
C PRO A 114 4.41 15.26 -4.81
N SER A 115 3.73 15.02 -5.94
CA SER A 115 4.24 14.23 -7.08
C SER A 115 5.59 14.72 -7.61
N GLU A 116 5.79 16.03 -7.67
CA GLU A 116 7.04 16.65 -8.12
C GLU A 116 8.27 16.25 -7.28
N LYS A 117 8.08 15.76 -6.04
CA LYS A 117 9.19 15.34 -5.17
C LYS A 117 9.61 13.89 -5.34
N PHE A 118 8.79 13.05 -5.99
CA PHE A 118 9.03 11.60 -6.02
C PHE A 118 8.86 10.93 -7.38
N MET A 119 8.16 11.52 -8.34
CA MET A 119 7.81 10.86 -9.59
C MET A 119 9.04 10.42 -10.39
N ASP A 120 9.99 11.33 -10.61
CA ASP A 120 11.24 11.06 -11.34
C ASP A 120 12.37 10.51 -10.45
N LYS A 121 12.16 10.43 -9.13
CA LYS A 121 13.21 10.01 -8.20
C LYS A 121 13.39 8.50 -8.23
N GLN A 122 14.63 8.05 -8.45
CA GLN A 122 14.99 6.64 -8.24
C GLN A 122 15.09 6.35 -6.74
N LEU A 123 14.28 5.42 -6.29
CA LEU A 123 14.20 4.92 -4.92
C LEU A 123 14.79 3.51 -4.86
N THR A 124 15.18 3.09 -3.66
CA THR A 124 15.56 1.71 -3.37
C THR A 124 14.52 1.03 -2.48
N TYR A 125 14.20 -0.21 -2.80
CA TYR A 125 13.15 -1.00 -2.15
C TYR A 125 13.71 -2.32 -1.58
N GLY A 126 13.01 -2.84 -0.55
CA GLY A 126 13.39 -4.04 0.19
C GLY A 126 14.39 -3.79 1.33
N LYS A 127 14.53 -4.77 2.22
CA LYS A 127 15.46 -4.69 3.38
C LYS A 127 16.90 -4.42 2.95
N ASP A 128 17.31 -5.04 1.84
CA ASP A 128 18.68 -4.93 1.32
C ASP A 128 18.88 -3.72 0.41
N LYS A 129 17.82 -2.93 0.13
CA LYS A 129 17.84 -1.75 -0.75
C LYS A 129 18.42 -2.00 -2.15
N LYS A 130 18.33 -3.23 -2.65
CA LYS A 130 18.90 -3.63 -3.96
C LYS A 130 17.93 -3.46 -5.12
N ILE A 131 16.64 -3.24 -4.84
CA ILE A 131 15.62 -3.09 -5.88
C ILE A 131 15.50 -1.60 -6.23
N LYS A 132 15.80 -1.23 -7.48
CA LYS A 132 15.64 0.13 -8.00
C LYS A 132 14.18 0.32 -8.43
N PHE A 133 13.58 1.43 -8.03
CA PHE A 133 12.18 1.75 -8.31
C PHE A 133 12.00 3.22 -8.66
N THR A 134 11.23 3.54 -9.69
CA THR A 134 10.89 4.92 -10.08
C THR A 134 9.40 4.99 -10.37
N HIS A 135 8.67 5.91 -9.72
CA HIS A 135 7.22 5.98 -9.85
C HIS A 135 6.78 6.31 -11.28
N LYS A 136 7.43 7.29 -11.92
CA LYS A 136 7.13 7.68 -13.30
C LYS A 136 7.15 6.51 -14.28
N ALA A 137 8.14 5.63 -14.17
CA ALA A 137 8.22 4.44 -15.02
C ALA A 137 7.01 3.51 -14.84
N HIS A 138 6.42 3.45 -13.64
CA HIS A 138 5.27 2.60 -13.37
C HIS A 138 3.93 3.28 -13.69
N PHE A 139 3.85 4.61 -13.59
CA PHE A 139 2.64 5.37 -13.93
C PHE A 139 2.51 5.65 -15.44
N GLU A 140 3.62 5.81 -16.16
CA GLU A 140 3.60 6.13 -17.61
C GLU A 140 3.72 4.90 -18.50
N LYS A 141 4.45 3.85 -18.07
CA LYS A 141 4.64 2.62 -18.85
C LYS A 141 3.78 1.50 -18.28
N THR A 142 2.47 1.70 -18.33
CA THR A 142 1.51 0.72 -17.82
C THR A 142 1.28 -0.42 -18.81
N ILE A 143 0.75 -1.52 -18.28
CA ILE A 143 0.20 -2.61 -19.09
C ILE A 143 -1.07 -2.07 -19.77
N PRO A 144 -1.31 -2.34 -21.06
CA PRO A 144 -2.52 -1.87 -21.75
C PRO A 144 -3.79 -2.19 -20.97
N GLY A 145 -4.62 -1.17 -20.75
CA GLY A 145 -5.88 -1.29 -20.00
C GLY A 145 -5.75 -1.20 -18.47
N GLN A 146 -4.54 -1.02 -17.93
CA GLN A 146 -4.32 -0.82 -16.50
C GLN A 146 -3.97 0.64 -16.21
N GLU A 147 -4.77 1.27 -15.37
CA GLU A 147 -4.47 2.55 -14.73
C GLU A 147 -3.81 2.29 -13.38
N MET A 148 -2.79 3.07 -13.05
CA MET A 148 -2.06 2.93 -11.80
C MET A 148 -2.53 3.96 -10.80
N HIS A 149 -2.83 3.49 -9.60
CA HIS A 149 -3.15 4.32 -8.45
C HIS A 149 -2.09 4.13 -7.37
N CYS A 150 -1.98 5.07 -6.44
CA CYS A 150 -1.12 4.92 -5.26
C CYS A 150 -1.45 3.62 -4.52
N THR A 151 -2.75 3.31 -4.42
CA THR A 151 -3.27 2.10 -3.76
C THR A 151 -3.13 0.81 -4.57
N THR A 152 -2.61 0.86 -5.79
CA THR A 152 -2.25 -0.37 -6.52
C THR A 152 -1.04 -1.06 -5.87
N CYS A 153 -0.06 -0.26 -5.42
CA CYS A 153 1.16 -0.76 -4.79
C CYS A 153 1.15 -0.57 -3.27
N HIS A 154 0.63 0.57 -2.80
CA HIS A 154 0.54 0.86 -1.37
C HIS A 154 -0.78 0.35 -0.80
N ILE A 155 -0.74 -0.83 -0.19
CA ILE A 155 -1.93 -1.56 0.26
C ILE A 155 -1.83 -2.01 1.71
N LYS A 156 -2.97 -2.41 2.28
CA LYS A 156 -3.01 -3.23 3.49
C LYS A 156 -2.81 -4.69 3.12
N ALA A 157 -1.55 -5.14 3.08
CA ALA A 157 -1.22 -6.53 2.76
C ALA A 157 -1.36 -7.49 3.94
N SER A 158 -1.35 -6.97 5.18
CA SER A 158 -1.39 -7.79 6.39
C SER A 158 -2.22 -7.13 7.48
N ASP A 159 -2.44 -7.82 8.60
CA ASP A 159 -3.07 -7.24 9.80
C ASP A 159 -2.08 -6.46 10.67
N LYS A 160 -0.77 -6.58 10.39
CA LYS A 160 0.28 -5.94 11.19
C LYS A 160 0.54 -4.50 10.78
N LYS A 161 0.36 -4.20 9.50
CA LYS A 161 0.52 -2.86 8.95
C LYS A 161 -0.76 -2.42 8.29
N HIS A 162 -1.13 -1.19 8.51
CA HIS A 162 -2.26 -0.55 7.87
C HIS A 162 -1.95 -0.23 6.40
N PHE A 163 -0.69 0.12 6.11
CA PHE A 163 -0.26 0.55 4.79
C PHE A 163 1.19 0.17 4.51
N GLU A 164 1.41 -0.62 3.46
CA GLU A 164 2.74 -1.05 3.02
C GLU A 164 2.81 -1.30 1.52
N VAL A 165 4.03 -1.42 1.00
CA VAL A 165 4.27 -1.91 -0.36
C VAL A 165 4.85 -3.31 -0.21
N PRO A 166 4.06 -4.39 -0.35
CA PRO A 166 4.55 -5.75 -0.25
C PRO A 166 5.22 -6.15 -1.59
N LYS A 167 6.21 -7.05 -1.55
CA LYS A 167 7.02 -7.41 -2.73
C LYS A 167 6.16 -8.11 -3.80
N GLU A 168 5.12 -8.78 -3.32
CA GLU A 168 4.16 -9.55 -4.09
C GLU A 168 3.38 -8.68 -5.09
N GLN A 169 3.27 -7.36 -4.87
CA GLN A 169 2.68 -6.47 -5.89
C GLN A 169 3.56 -6.33 -7.14
N CYS A 170 4.89 -6.34 -6.97
CA CYS A 170 5.82 -6.40 -8.11
C CYS A 170 5.66 -7.75 -8.83
N TYR A 171 5.55 -8.83 -8.05
CA TYR A 171 5.00 -10.16 -8.37
C TYR A 171 4.05 -10.19 -9.55
N ILE A 172 2.87 -9.63 -9.26
CA ILE A 172 1.67 -9.70 -10.07
C ILE A 172 1.86 -9.06 -11.45
N CYS A 173 2.64 -7.98 -11.54
CA CYS A 173 2.83 -7.25 -12.78
C CYS A 173 4.11 -7.63 -13.53
N HIS A 174 5.12 -8.19 -12.90
CA HIS A 174 6.38 -8.51 -13.58
C HIS A 174 6.53 -9.98 -13.93
N PHE A 175 5.85 -10.88 -13.21
CA PHE A 175 6.05 -12.33 -13.36
C PHE A 175 4.80 -13.13 -13.74
N ARG A 176 3.59 -12.56 -13.55
CA ARG A 176 2.36 -13.26 -13.94
C ARG A 176 2.26 -13.40 -15.45
N ASN A 177 2.09 -14.63 -15.94
CA ASN A 177 1.94 -14.94 -17.37
C ASN A 177 3.07 -14.39 -18.25
N THR A 178 4.31 -14.39 -17.74
CA THR A 178 5.50 -13.99 -18.49
C THR A 178 6.53 -15.11 -18.55
N GLU A 179 7.27 -15.20 -19.64
CA GLU A 179 8.41 -16.11 -19.71
C GLU A 179 9.55 -15.66 -18.78
N PHE A 180 10.29 -16.62 -18.24
CA PHE A 180 11.34 -16.38 -17.26
C PHE A 180 12.45 -15.47 -17.79
N ASN A 181 12.75 -14.40 -17.05
CA ASN A 181 13.82 -13.45 -17.37
C ASN A 181 13.69 -12.81 -18.77
N THR A 182 12.46 -12.54 -19.22
CA THR A 182 12.20 -11.88 -20.51
C THR A 182 11.30 -10.65 -20.34
N GLY A 183 11.43 -9.68 -21.25
CA GLY A 183 10.58 -8.49 -21.27
C GLY A 183 10.49 -7.81 -19.90
N ARG A 184 9.28 -7.62 -19.38
CA ARG A 184 9.02 -7.03 -18.05
C ARG A 184 9.45 -7.91 -16.87
N ALA A 185 9.70 -9.20 -17.09
CA ALA A 185 10.16 -10.15 -16.07
C ALA A 185 11.69 -10.22 -15.96
N ALA A 186 12.42 -9.43 -16.76
CA ALA A 186 13.87 -9.44 -16.75
C ALA A 186 14.43 -9.00 -15.39
N CYS A 187 15.30 -9.83 -14.82
CA CYS A 187 15.81 -9.69 -13.45
C CYS A 187 16.53 -8.35 -13.23
N ASN A 188 17.31 -7.93 -14.23
CA ASN A 188 18.12 -6.72 -14.22
C ASN A 188 17.32 -5.41 -14.33
N LEU A 189 16.01 -5.47 -14.56
CA LEU A 189 15.15 -4.28 -14.52
C LEU A 189 14.99 -3.75 -13.10
N CYS A 190 14.92 -4.67 -12.13
CA CYS A 190 14.60 -4.36 -10.75
C CYS A 190 15.84 -4.40 -9.86
N HIS A 191 16.69 -5.41 -10.00
CA HIS A 191 17.86 -5.56 -9.13
C HIS A 191 19.17 -5.60 -9.90
N GLU A 192 20.22 -5.13 -9.25
CA GLU A 192 21.57 -5.30 -9.76
C GLU A 192 22.03 -6.75 -9.57
N ILE A 193 22.61 -7.34 -10.62
CA ILE A 193 23.14 -8.70 -10.56
C ILE A 193 24.40 -8.67 -9.68
N PRO A 194 24.47 -9.45 -8.58
CA PRO A 194 25.61 -9.42 -7.69
C PRO A 194 26.92 -9.79 -8.40
N THR A 195 27.94 -8.96 -8.23
CA THR A 195 29.32 -9.20 -8.69
C THR A 195 30.15 -9.99 -7.67
N THR A 196 29.65 -10.11 -6.44
CA THR A 196 30.35 -10.80 -5.35
C THR A 196 30.54 -12.29 -5.70
N PRO A 197 31.71 -12.88 -5.37
CA PRO A 197 31.95 -14.30 -5.54
C PRO A 197 30.87 -15.16 -4.86
N LEU A 198 30.33 -16.14 -5.58
CA LEU A 198 29.35 -17.09 -5.03
C LEU A 198 29.97 -17.96 -3.93
N GLN A 199 31.28 -18.16 -3.95
CA GLN A 199 32.01 -18.82 -2.88
C GLN A 199 31.84 -18.16 -1.51
N SER A 200 31.51 -16.86 -1.45
CA SER A 200 31.20 -16.16 -0.19
C SER A 200 29.96 -16.72 0.53
N GLN A 201 29.15 -17.53 -0.15
CA GLN A 201 27.97 -18.19 0.43
C GLN A 201 28.31 -19.54 1.08
N LYS A 202 29.53 -20.07 0.89
CA LYS A 202 29.96 -21.32 1.53
C LYS A 202 30.02 -21.12 3.04
N LYS A 203 29.10 -21.76 3.77
CA LYS A 203 29.24 -21.90 5.24
C LYS A 203 30.22 -23.04 5.51
N ASN A 204 31.29 -22.76 6.26
CA ASN A 204 32.29 -23.72 6.73
C ASN A 204 33.29 -24.26 5.69
N SER A 205 33.67 -23.47 4.69
CA SER A 205 34.81 -23.82 3.82
C SER A 205 35.94 -22.81 4.04
N GLN A 206 37.13 -23.29 4.41
CA GLN A 206 38.34 -22.47 4.33
C GLN A 206 38.52 -22.05 2.86
N PRO A 207 38.88 -20.78 2.59
CA PRO A 207 39.16 -20.35 1.23
C PRO A 207 40.37 -21.13 0.73
N ASP A 208 40.14 -22.00 -0.24
CA ASP A 208 41.20 -22.66 -0.99
C ASP A 208 41.86 -21.59 -1.89
N SER A 209 43.17 -21.39 -1.76
CA SER A 209 43.89 -20.30 -2.44
C SER A 209 43.84 -20.41 -3.96
N ASP A 210 43.56 -21.62 -4.46
CA ASP A 210 43.57 -21.96 -5.88
C ASP A 210 42.14 -22.10 -6.45
N GLU A 211 41.09 -21.81 -5.67
CA GLU A 211 39.72 -21.91 -6.14
C GLU A 211 39.37 -20.81 -7.14
N LYS A 212 39.01 -21.20 -8.37
CA LYS A 212 38.53 -20.26 -9.40
C LYS A 212 37.30 -19.51 -8.90
N ILE A 213 37.38 -18.18 -8.86
CA ILE A 213 36.28 -17.30 -8.48
C ILE A 213 35.10 -17.47 -9.44
N ILE A 214 33.92 -17.79 -8.91
CA ILE A 214 32.67 -17.91 -9.68
C ILE A 214 31.79 -16.72 -9.29
N THR A 215 31.44 -15.90 -10.27
CA THR A 215 30.46 -14.81 -10.14
C THR A 215 29.30 -15.02 -11.11
N HIS A 216 28.25 -14.21 -11.02
CA HIS A 216 27.20 -14.20 -12.03
C HIS A 216 27.76 -13.88 -13.42
N GLN A 217 28.76 -12.99 -13.53
CA GLN A 217 29.39 -12.64 -14.82
C GLN A 217 30.16 -13.82 -15.43
N THR A 218 30.85 -14.63 -14.60
CA THR A 218 31.55 -15.81 -15.13
C THR A 218 30.57 -16.89 -15.58
N LEU A 219 29.43 -17.04 -14.88
CA LEU A 219 28.37 -17.97 -15.26
C LEU A 219 27.66 -17.54 -16.55
N GLU A 220 27.37 -16.24 -16.69
CA GLU A 220 26.80 -15.65 -17.90
C GLU A 220 27.73 -15.86 -19.10
N LYS A 221 29.04 -15.57 -18.96
CA LYS A 221 30.04 -15.85 -20.00
C LYS A 221 30.14 -17.32 -20.37
N ALA A 222 29.86 -18.22 -19.42
CA ALA A 222 29.85 -19.66 -19.63
C ALA A 222 28.51 -20.18 -20.21
N GLY A 223 27.54 -19.29 -20.48
CA GLY A 223 26.22 -19.67 -21.00
C GLY A 223 25.33 -20.41 -19.99
N VAL A 224 25.63 -20.32 -18.70
CA VAL A 224 24.82 -20.97 -17.65
C VAL A 224 23.52 -20.20 -17.46
N SER A 225 22.40 -20.87 -17.71
CA SER A 225 21.07 -20.26 -17.54
C SER A 225 20.81 -19.86 -16.09
N CYS A 226 20.21 -18.68 -15.88
CA CYS A 226 19.78 -18.24 -14.56
C CYS A 226 18.76 -19.21 -13.93
N LYS A 227 17.99 -19.93 -14.76
CA LYS A 227 17.01 -20.95 -14.33
C LYS A 227 17.67 -22.09 -13.55
N SER A 228 18.93 -22.41 -13.86
CA SER A 228 19.66 -23.51 -13.22
C SER A 228 19.84 -23.28 -11.71
N CYS A 229 19.84 -22.02 -11.26
CA CYS A 229 19.97 -21.68 -9.84
C CYS A 229 18.72 -20.97 -9.26
N HIS A 230 17.98 -20.22 -10.09
CA HIS A 230 16.79 -19.47 -9.66
C HIS A 230 15.46 -20.17 -10.02
N TYR A 231 15.44 -21.51 -10.06
CA TYR A 231 14.25 -22.30 -10.47
C TYR A 231 12.99 -21.97 -9.66
N GLN A 232 13.13 -21.58 -8.38
CA GLN A 232 12.02 -21.24 -7.50
C GLN A 232 11.25 -19.98 -7.94
N VAL A 233 11.89 -19.10 -8.71
CA VAL A 233 11.24 -17.93 -9.31
C VAL A 233 10.28 -18.35 -10.44
N ILE A 234 10.47 -19.55 -11.00
CA ILE A 234 9.70 -20.11 -12.13
C ILE A 234 8.50 -20.92 -11.63
N THR A 235 8.60 -21.54 -10.46
CA THR A 235 7.53 -22.38 -9.90
C THR A 235 6.45 -21.58 -9.16
N GLY A 236 6.51 -20.24 -9.21
CA GLY A 236 5.44 -19.38 -8.72
C GLY A 236 4.24 -19.45 -9.67
N ASP A 237 3.46 -20.54 -9.59
CA ASP A 237 2.24 -20.69 -10.38
C ASP A 237 1.21 -19.68 -9.85
N MET A 238 1.13 -18.51 -10.49
CA MET A 238 0.14 -17.47 -10.16
C MET A 238 -1.21 -17.73 -10.84
N ASN A 239 -1.51 -18.98 -11.22
CA ASN A 239 -2.81 -19.44 -11.66
C ASN A 239 -3.80 -19.45 -10.49
N LEU A 240 -4.18 -18.25 -10.04
CA LEU A 240 -5.37 -18.07 -9.24
C LEU A 240 -6.58 -18.36 -10.15
N ALA A 241 -7.46 -19.26 -9.71
CA ALA A 241 -8.74 -19.49 -10.37
C ALA A 241 -9.42 -18.14 -10.69
N PRO A 242 -10.10 -17.98 -11.85
CA PRO A 242 -10.69 -16.72 -12.30
C PRO A 242 -11.59 -16.03 -11.25
N GLU A 243 -12.15 -16.82 -10.34
CA GLU A 243 -13.03 -16.39 -9.26
C GLU A 243 -12.28 -15.69 -8.12
N VAL A 244 -11.02 -16.06 -7.89
CA VAL A 244 -10.13 -15.49 -6.86
C VAL A 244 -9.44 -14.21 -7.36
N ALA A 245 -9.18 -14.12 -8.66
CA ALA A 245 -8.57 -12.93 -9.29
C ALA A 245 -9.46 -11.68 -9.26
N LYS A 246 -10.78 -11.83 -9.07
CA LYS A 246 -11.74 -10.71 -9.01
C LYS A 246 -11.69 -9.91 -7.71
N ASN A 247 -11.08 -10.45 -6.65
CA ASN A 247 -11.00 -9.79 -5.35
C ASN A 247 -9.53 -9.67 -4.92
N ALA A 248 -8.98 -8.46 -4.94
CA ALA A 248 -7.61 -8.17 -4.52
C ALA A 248 -7.27 -8.67 -3.09
N THR A 249 -8.29 -8.84 -2.23
CA THR A 249 -8.17 -9.39 -0.88
C THR A 249 -7.97 -10.92 -0.85
N ALA A 250 -8.47 -11.64 -1.86
CA ALA A 250 -8.39 -13.10 -1.91
C ALA A 250 -6.99 -13.62 -2.29
N ILE A 251 -6.22 -12.79 -3.02
CA ILE A 251 -4.83 -13.07 -3.41
C ILE A 251 -3.93 -13.27 -2.17
N VAL A 252 -4.12 -12.45 -1.12
CA VAL A 252 -3.33 -12.50 0.12
C VAL A 252 -3.69 -13.72 0.98
N LEU A 253 -4.96 -14.15 0.96
CA LEU A 253 -5.44 -15.27 1.78
C LEU A 253 -4.99 -16.63 1.25
N TYR A 254 -4.88 -16.79 -0.08
CA TYR A 254 -4.41 -18.05 -0.68
C TYR A 254 -2.94 -18.32 -0.37
N TRP A 255 -2.10 -17.28 -0.43
CA TRP A 255 -0.66 -17.38 -0.10
C TRP A 255 -0.37 -17.79 1.33
N LYS A 256 -1.28 -17.52 2.28
CA LYS A 256 -1.09 -17.89 3.68
C LYS A 256 -1.44 -19.37 3.95
N LYS A 257 -2.25 -19.99 3.10
CA LYS A 257 -2.76 -21.36 3.29
C LYS A 257 -1.78 -22.44 2.78
N GLU A 258 -0.82 -22.08 1.94
CA GLU A 258 0.20 -22.99 1.40
C GLU A 258 1.53 -22.96 2.17
N ILE A 259 1.64 -22.12 3.22
CA ILE A 259 2.85 -21.96 4.06
C ILE A 259 2.60 -22.48 5.50
N GLU A 260 1.55 -23.26 5.70
CA GLU A 260 1.34 -24.12 6.90
C GLU A 260 1.50 -25.58 6.51
#